data_AF-A0A1C5MN72-F1
#
_entry.id   AF-A0A1C5MN72-F1
#
_cell.length_a   1.000
_cell.length_b   1.000
_cell.length_c   1.000
_cell.angle_alpha   90.00
_cell.angle_beta   90.00
_cell.angle_gamma   90.00
#
_symmetry.space_group_name_H-M   'P 1'
#
loop_
_entity.id
_entity.type
_entity.pdbx_description
1 polymer ?
#
loop_
_entity_poly.entity_id
_entity_poly.type
_entity_poly.pdbx_seq_one_letter_code
_entity_poly.pdbx_strand_id
1 'polypeptide(L)' 'MEGITEIDKTAYIDECKEIVRNELDEELSDEMLTIVTNEIMDTCLFIGGDFKKENIIDITKQYVTMGGIKRIKKAREGM' A
#
# COMPACT_ATOMS: atom_id res chain seq x y z
N MET A 1 -6.48 -28.20 -8.91
CA MET A 1 -5.74 -27.06 -8.35
C MET A 1 -6.54 -25.84 -8.73
N GLU A 2 -7.36 -25.32 -7.83
CA GLU A 2 -8.03 -24.03 -8.08
C GLU A 2 -6.92 -22.99 -8.16
N GLY A 3 -6.78 -22.37 -9.33
CA GLY A 3 -5.82 -21.30 -9.53
C GLY A 3 -6.14 -20.19 -8.54
N ILE A 4 -5.12 -19.77 -7.79
CA ILE A 4 -5.09 -18.48 -7.07
C ILE A 4 -5.88 -17.46 -7.89
N THR A 5 -7.03 -17.03 -7.36
CA THR A 5 -7.81 -15.98 -8.00
C THR A 5 -6.92 -14.74 -8.00
N GLU A 6 -6.42 -14.36 -9.17
CA GLU A 6 -5.62 -13.16 -9.33
C GLU A 6 -6.54 -11.96 -9.13
N ILE A 7 -6.41 -11.30 -7.99
CA ILE A 7 -7.20 -10.10 -7.70
C ILE A 7 -6.63 -8.98 -8.56
N ASP A 8 -7.47 -8.42 -9.44
CA ASP A 8 -7.10 -7.26 -10.24
C ASP A 8 -6.95 -6.02 -9.34
N LYS A 9 -5.71 -5.70 -8.98
CA LYS A 9 -5.36 -4.53 -8.15
C LYS A 9 -5.78 -3.21 -8.78
N THR A 10 -5.90 -3.13 -10.09
CA THR A 10 -6.22 -1.86 -10.77
C THR A 10 -7.62 -1.36 -10.44
N ALA A 11 -8.55 -2.28 -10.16
CA ALA A 11 -9.91 -1.94 -9.74
C ALA A 11 -10.00 -1.35 -8.33
N TYR A 12 -8.99 -1.57 -7.47
CA TYR A 12 -8.99 -1.18 -6.06
C TYR A 12 -7.98 -0.09 -5.73
N ILE A 13 -7.08 0.26 -6.65
CA ILE A 13 -5.96 1.14 -6.37
C ILE A 13 -6.41 2.53 -5.90
N ASP A 14 -7.46 3.10 -6.49
CA ASP A 14 -7.93 4.44 -6.12
C ASP A 14 -8.55 4.47 -4.72
N GLU A 15 -9.37 3.47 -4.38
CA GLU A 15 -9.94 3.33 -3.03
C GLU A 15 -8.83 3.10 -1.99
N CYS A 16 -7.89 2.20 -2.28
CA CYS A 16 -6.75 1.94 -1.41
C CYS A 16 -5.89 3.20 -1.22
N LYS A 17 -5.67 4.00 -2.28
CA LYS A 17 -4.91 5.26 -2.22
C LYS A 17 -5.58 6.27 -1.30
N GLU A 18 -6.91 6.40 -1.36
CA GLU A 18 -7.66 7.28 -0.45
C GLU A 18 -7.50 6.85 1.01
N ILE A 19 -7.58 5.54 1.29
CA ILE A 19 -7.38 5.02 2.65
C ILE A 19 -5.96 5.29 3.12
N VAL A 20 -4.95 4.92 2.33
CA VAL A 20 -3.54 5.14 2.67
C VAL A 20 -3.26 6.62 2.91
N ARG A 21 -3.73 7.51 2.02
CA ARG A 21 -3.54 8.96 2.16
C ARG A 21 -4.08 9.51 3.47
N ASN A 22 -5.21 9.00 3.95
CA ASN A 22 -5.83 9.45 5.20
C ASN A 22 -5.09 8.95 6.46
N GLU A 23 -4.32 7.86 6.36
CA GLU A 23 -3.56 7.30 7.47
C GLU A 23 -2.10 7.81 7.53
N LEU A 24 -1.65 8.56 6.53
CA LEU A 24 -0.32 9.18 6.50
C LEU A 24 -0.36 10.58 7.12
N ASP A 25 0.59 10.85 8.02
CA ASP A 25 0.78 12.19 8.61
C ASP A 25 1.47 13.18 7.65
N GLU A 26 1.96 12.71 6.49
CA GLU A 26 2.69 13.50 5.52
C GLU A 26 2.09 13.41 4.12
N GLU A 27 2.13 14.52 3.38
CA GLU A 27 1.65 14.54 2.00
C GLU A 27 2.70 13.96 1.05
N LEU A 28 2.28 12.97 0.26
CA LEU A 28 3.07 12.36 -0.80
C LEU A 28 2.59 12.84 -2.18
N SER A 29 3.48 12.87 -3.16
CA SER A 29 3.08 13.02 -4.55
C SER A 29 2.20 11.85 -4.98
N ASP A 30 1.33 12.05 -5.98
CA ASP A 30 0.42 11.00 -6.46
C ASP A 30 1.17 9.73 -6.88
N GLU A 31 2.33 9.90 -7.53
CA GLU A 31 3.21 8.81 -7.92
C GLU A 31 3.76 8.04 -6.70
N MET A 32 4.25 8.76 -5.68
CA MET A 32 4.75 8.15 -4.44
C MET A 32 3.64 7.44 -3.68
N LEU A 33 2.45 8.05 -3.60
CA LEU A 33 1.28 7.45 -2.98
C LEU A 33 0.87 6.16 -3.72
N THR A 34 0.94 6.15 -5.05
CA THR A 34 0.64 4.97 -5.86
C THR A 34 1.65 3.84 -5.59
N ILE A 35 2.95 4.15 -5.49
CA ILE A 35 3.98 3.16 -5.16
C ILE A 35 3.74 2.56 -3.77
N VAL A 36 3.58 3.41 -2.75
CA VAL A 36 3.35 2.99 -1.36
C VAL A 36 2.07 2.15 -1.26
N THR A 37 1.00 2.56 -1.93
CA THR A 37 -0.28 1.83 -1.92
C THR A 37 -0.13 0.45 -2.57
N ASN A 38 0.61 0.33 -3.67
CA ASN A 38 0.86 -0.98 -4.28
C ASN A 38 1.64 -1.91 -3.34
N GLU A 39 2.66 -1.41 -2.64
CA GLU A 39 3.43 -2.23 -1.69
C GLU A 39 2.57 -2.70 -0.50
N ILE A 40 1.68 -1.83 -0.02
CA ILE A 40 0.70 -2.16 1.04
C ILE A 40 -0.29 -3.22 0.54
N MET A 41 -0.82 -3.07 -0.68
CA MET A 41 -1.73 -4.05 -1.28
C MET A 41 -1.05 -5.40 -1.50
N ASP A 42 0.19 -5.41 -1.99
CA ASP A 42 0.98 -6.62 -2.16
C ASP A 42 1.23 -7.34 -0.82
N THR A 43 1.53 -6.56 0.22
CA THR A 43 1.67 -7.10 1.58
C THR A 43 0.36 -7.68 2.09
N CYS A 44 -0.78 -7.02 1.87
CA CYS A 44 -2.11 -7.53 2.24
C CYS A 44 -2.38 -8.89 1.59
N LEU A 45 -2.12 -9.03 0.28
CA LEU A 45 -2.31 -10.29 -0.42
C LEU A 45 -1.32 -11.37 0.04
N PHE A 46 -0.06 -11.01 0.27
CA PHE A 46 0.99 -11.94 0.66
C PHE A 46 0.70 -12.65 1.98
N ILE A 47 0.05 -11.95 2.92
CA ILE A 47 -0.35 -12.54 4.22
C ILE A 47 -1.73 -13.20 4.19
N GLY A 48 -2.37 -13.30 3.02
CA GLY A 48 -3.71 -13.89 2.85
C GLY A 48 -4.87 -12.98 3.23
N GLY A 49 -4.64 -11.67 3.30
CA GLY A 49 -5.68 -10.66 3.53
C GLY A 49 -6.45 -10.27 2.27
N ASP A 50 -7.32 -9.27 2.42
CA ASP A 50 -8.08 -8.65 1.33
C ASP A 50 -7.89 -7.12 1.33
N PHE A 51 -8.52 -6.40 0.40
CA PHE A 51 -8.44 -4.95 0.29
C PHE A 51 -9.53 -4.20 1.06
N LYS A 52 -10.17 -4.83 2.05
CA LYS A 52 -11.09 -4.10 2.92
C LYS A 52 -10.33 -3.01 3.67
N LYS A 53 -11.03 -1.90 3.89
CA LYS A 53 -10.50 -0.72 4.59
C LYS A 53 -9.74 -1.04 5.87
N GLU A 54 -10.26 -1.93 6.72
CA GLU A 54 -9.61 -2.32 7.98
C GLU A 54 -8.22 -2.94 7.76
N ASN A 55 -8.09 -3.82 6.76
CA ASN A 55 -6.82 -4.46 6.42
C ASN A 55 -5.83 -3.45 5.83
N ILE A 56 -6.29 -2.58 4.93
CA ILE A 56 -5.42 -1.53 4.36
C ILE A 56 -4.93 -0.58 5.47
N ILE A 57 -5.79 -0.17 6.40
CA ILE A 57 -5.40 0.67 7.54
C ILE A 57 -4.35 -0.03 8.40
N ASP A 58 -4.58 -1.29 8.78
CA ASP A 58 -3.65 -2.02 9.66
C ASP A 58 -2.27 -2.17 9.01
N ILE A 59 -2.23 -2.58 7.73
CA ILE A 59 -0.95 -2.72 7.01
C ILE A 59 -0.30 -1.36 6.76
N THR A 60 -1.05 -0.28 6.52
CA THR A 60 -0.48 1.07 6.40
C THR A 60 0.21 1.50 7.69
N LYS A 61 -0.41 1.27 8.85
CA LYS A 61 0.19 1.58 10.16
C LYS A 61 1.45 0.78 10.42
N GLN A 62 1.44 -0.51 10.10
CA GLN A 62 2.63 -1.35 10.20
C GLN A 62 3.74 -0.85 9.27
N TYR A 63 3.40 -0.53 8.02
CA TYR A 63 4.32 0.00 7.03
C TYR A 63 5.02 1.29 7.49
N VAL A 64 4.25 2.24 8.02
CA VAL A 64 4.76 3.50 8.59
C VAL A 64 5.64 3.23 9.82
N THR A 65 5.18 2.37 10.74
CA THR A 65 5.93 2.02 11.96
C THR A 65 7.29 1.41 11.64
N MET A 66 7.36 0.58 10.59
CA MET A 66 8.60 -0.01 10.11
C MET A 66 9.49 0.99 9.37
N GLY A 67 9.05 2.23 9.15
CA GLY A 67 9.80 3.25 8.41
C GLY A 67 9.75 3.07 6.88
N GLY A 68 8.71 2.41 6.34
CA GLY A 68 8.55 2.14 4.91
C GLY A 68 8.62 3.41 4.05
N ILE A 69 7.94 4.48 4.47
CA ILE A 69 7.95 5.76 3.74
C ILE A 69 9.37 6.33 3.60
N LYS A 70 10.16 6.31 4.68
CA LYS A 70 11.55 6.77 4.67
C LYS A 70 12.42 5.92 3.74
N ARG A 71 12.19 4.60 3.68
CA ARG A 71 12.93 3.71 2.78
C ARG A 71 12.64 4.02 1.32
N ILE A 72 11.37 4.17 0.94
CA ILE A 72 11.03 4.46 -0.46
C ILE A 72 11.54 5.83 -0.89
N LYS A 73 11.40 6.87 -0.06
CA LYS A 73 11.96 8.19 -0.38
C LYS A 73 13.45 8.12 -0.66
N LYS A 74 14.21 7.44 0.22
CA LYS A 74 15.66 7.27 0.04
C LYS A 74 16.01 6.47 -1.21
N ALA A 75 15.28 5.40 -1.50
CA ALA A 75 15.51 4.59 -2.70
C ALA A 75 15.30 5.39 -3.99
N ARG A 76 14.43 6.40 -3.95
CA ARG A 76 14.05 7.20 -5.10
C ARG A 76 14.87 8.49 -5.28
N GLU A 77 15.34 9.08 -4.19
CA GLU A 77 16.31 10.18 -4.20
C GLU A 77 17.72 9.71 -4.60
N GLY A 78 18.01 8.42 -4.41
CA GLY A 78 19.28 7.80 -4.78
C GLY A 78 19.37 7.27 -6.21
N MET A 79 18.33 7.49 -7.03
CA MET A 79 18.30 7.12 -8.47
C MET A 79 18.77 8.26 -9.37
#